data_AF-A0A367UB37-F1
#
_entry.id   AF-A0A367UB37-F1
#
_cell.length_a   1.000
_cell.length_b   1.000
_cell.length_c   1.000
_cell.angle_alpha   90.00
_cell.angle_beta   90.00
_cell.angle_gamma   90.00
#
_symmetry.space_group_name_H-M   'P 1'
#
loop_
_entity.id
_entity.type
_entity.pdbx_description
1 polymer ?
#
loop_
_entity_poly.entity_id
_entity_poly.type
_entity_poly.pdbx_seq_one_letter_code
_entity_poly.pdbx_strand_id
1 'polypeptide(L)'
;MASFTFVYVLREREVSRPRTYVGWSTDVEARLATHNSGKGAKTTRGRQWELVYVERFRTFGEAMSREWHLKRDRKLRKMLAGGV
;
A
#
# COMPACT_ATOMS: atom_id res chain seq x y z
N MET A 1 20.17 -14.82 -6.57
CA MET A 1 19.65 -14.07 -5.40
C MET A 1 18.16 -13.92 -5.57
N ALA A 2 17.34 -14.46 -4.66
CA ALA A 2 15.89 -14.30 -4.73
C ALA A 2 15.52 -12.89 -4.29
N SER A 3 15.18 -12.02 -5.24
CA SER A 3 14.59 -10.72 -4.96
C SER A 3 13.12 -10.93 -4.60
N PHE A 4 12.79 -10.79 -3.31
CA PHE A 4 11.40 -10.79 -2.87
C PHE A 4 10.74 -9.46 -3.26
N THR A 5 9.46 -9.55 -3.63
CA THR A 5 8.63 -8.39 -3.93
C THR A 5 7.48 -8.35 -2.94
N PHE A 6 7.15 -7.17 -2.44
CA PHE A 6 6.09 -6.98 -1.46
C PHE A 6 4.94 -6.23 -2.08
N VAL A 7 3.72 -6.69 -1.83
CA VAL A 7 2.49 -5.95 -2.14
C VAL A 7 1.99 -5.37 -0.84
N TYR A 8 1.64 -4.10 -0.83
CA TYR A 8 1.26 -3.38 0.37
C TYR A 8 0.00 -2.54 0.16
N VAL A 9 -0.70 -2.29 1.26
CA VAL A 9 -1.80 -1.33 1.33
C VAL A 9 -1.47 -0.30 2.40
N LEU A 10 -1.48 0.96 1.98
CA LEU A 10 -1.40 2.10 2.88
C LEU A 10 -2.79 2.67 3.09
N ARG A 11 -3.06 3.18 4.29
CA ARG A 11 -4.21 4.05 4.55
C ARG A 11 -3.74 5.45 4.92
N GLU A 12 -4.56 6.43 4.58
CA GLU A 12 -4.41 7.79 5.09
C GLU A 12 -4.78 7.83 6.57
N ARG A 13 -3.90 8.42 7.38
CA ARG A 13 -4.11 8.65 8.80
C ARG A 13 -4.89 9.96 9.01
N GLU A 14 -5.61 10.08 10.12
CA GLU A 14 -6.20 11.35 10.60
C GLU A 14 -7.33 11.94 9.74
N VAL A 15 -8.11 11.10 9.04
CA VAL A 15 -9.26 11.53 8.25
C VAL A 15 -10.50 10.67 8.52
N SER A 16 -11.69 11.28 8.53
CA SER A 16 -12.97 10.58 8.73
C SER A 16 -13.30 9.59 7.60
N ARG A 17 -12.82 9.84 6.38
CA ARG A 17 -12.91 8.91 5.24
C ARG A 17 -11.52 8.58 4.71
N PRO A 18 -10.83 7.61 5.33
CA PRO A 18 -9.47 7.26 4.95
C PRO A 18 -9.39 6.69 3.54
N ARG A 19 -8.42 7.18 2.79
CA ARG A 19 -8.10 6.68 1.45
C ARG A 19 -7.12 5.54 1.57
N THR A 20 -7.32 4.50 0.77
CA THR A 20 -6.38 3.39 0.65
C THR A 20 -5.54 3.54 -0.61
N TYR A 21 -4.24 3.30 -0.51
CA TYR A 21 -3.35 3.16 -1.64
C TYR A 21 -2.84 1.71 -1.69
N VAL A 22 -2.93 1.08 -2.86
CA VAL A 22 -2.42 -0.28 -3.08
C VAL A 22 -1.27 -0.15 -4.06
N GLY A 23 -0.14 -0.79 -3.74
CA GLY A 23 1.01 -0.83 -4.62
C GLY A 23 1.92 -2.00 -4.26
N TRP A 24 3.03 -2.09 -4.98
CA TRP A 24 4.08 -3.05 -4.71
C TRP A 24 5.45 -2.36 -4.66
N SER A 25 6.38 -2.94 -3.92
CA SER A 25 7.76 -2.48 -3.81
C SER A 25 8.64 -3.63 -3.35
N THR A 26 9.94 -3.58 -3.65
CA THR A 26 10.93 -4.45 -3.02
C THR A 26 11.30 -3.99 -1.61
N ASP A 27 11.06 -2.71 -1.31
CA ASP A 27 11.26 -2.09 -0.01
C ASP A 27 10.05 -1.21 0.32
N VAL A 28 9.20 -1.69 1.23
CA VAL A 28 7.95 -1.02 1.62
C VAL A 28 8.22 0.12 2.59
N GLU A 29 9.20 -0.04 3.48
CA GLU A 29 9.52 0.94 4.52
C GLU A 29 10.15 2.20 3.91
N ALA A 30 11.14 2.04 3.04
CA ALA A 30 11.74 3.18 2.34
C ALA A 30 10.70 3.90 1.47
N ARG A 31 9.75 3.15 0.88
CA ARG A 31 8.67 3.71 0.09
C ARG A 31 7.68 4.49 0.96
N LEU A 32 7.30 3.96 2.12
CA LEU A 32 6.44 4.65 3.09
C LEU A 32 7.10 5.93 3.60
N ALA A 33 8.38 5.88 3.97
CA ALA A 33 9.15 7.05 4.38
C ALA A 33 9.21 8.12 3.27
N THR A 34 9.33 7.70 2.01
CA THR A 34 9.28 8.61 0.85
C THR A 34 7.91 9.28 0.71
N HIS A 35 6.82 8.55 0.94
CA HIS A 35 5.46 9.11 0.93
C HIS A 35 5.26 10.11 2.09
N ASN A 36 5.66 9.75 3.30
CA ASN A 36 5.51 10.60 4.50
C ASN A 36 6.45 11.81 4.52
N SER A 37 7.60 11.74 3.85
CA SER A 37 8.52 12.88 3.67
C SER A 37 8.08 13.87 2.59
N GLY A 38 6.93 13.66 1.94
CA GLY A 38 6.40 14.55 0.91
C GLY A 38 7.14 14.50 -0.43
N LYS A 39 8.10 13.57 -0.59
CA LYS A 39 8.82 13.28 -1.84
C LYS A 39 8.10 12.22 -2.69
N GLY A 40 6.97 11.70 -2.23
CA GLY A 40 6.14 10.75 -2.96
C GLY A 40 5.38 11.36 -4.16
N ALA A 41 4.53 10.55 -4.79
CA ALA A 41 3.68 10.97 -5.90
C ALA A 41 2.81 12.18 -5.53
N LYS A 42 2.40 13.00 -6.52
CA LYS A 42 1.54 14.19 -6.35
C LYS A 42 0.31 13.94 -5.46
N THR A 43 -0.26 12.74 -5.51
CA THR A 43 -1.45 12.33 -4.75
C THR A 43 -1.18 11.92 -3.29
N THR A 44 0.09 11.71 -2.93
CA THR A 44 0.53 11.29 -1.59
C THR A 44 1.18 12.41 -0.78
N ARG A 45 1.50 13.54 -1.42
CA ARG A 45 2.19 14.68 -0.82
C ARG A 45 1.26 15.44 0.15
N GLY A 46 1.76 15.76 1.35
CA GLY A 46 1.04 16.50 2.38
C GLY A 46 0.05 15.67 3.20
N ARG A 47 0.14 14.33 3.12
CA ARG A 47 -0.71 13.38 3.87
C ARG A 47 0.15 12.42 4.64
N GLN A 48 -0.37 11.94 5.77
CA GLN A 48 0.26 10.90 6.56
C GLN A 48 -0.29 9.55 6.12
N TRP A 49 0.60 8.66 5.72
CA TRP A 49 0.28 7.30 5.32
C TRP A 49 0.73 6.32 6.40
N GLU A 50 -0.11 5.32 6.64
CA GLU A 50 0.14 4.23 7.58
C GLU A 50 0.05 2.91 6.82
N LEU A 51 1.03 2.03 7.02
CA LEU A 51 1.00 0.68 6.49
C LEU A 51 0.00 -0.17 7.28
N VAL A 52 -1.05 -0.65 6.61
CA VAL A 52 -2.08 -1.51 7.24
C VAL A 52 -2.04 -2.94 6.75
N TYR A 53 -1.32 -3.19 5.67
CA TYR A 53 -1.25 -4.50 5.05
C TYR A 53 0.02 -4.66 4.24
N VAL A 54 0.67 -5.82 4.38
CA VAL A 54 1.83 -6.20 3.56
C VAL A 54 1.84 -7.71 3.33
N GLU A 55 2.13 -8.11 2.11
CA GLU A 55 2.34 -9.50 1.72
C GLU A 55 3.66 -9.62 0.95
N ARG A 56 4.41 -10.71 1.19
CA ARG A 56 5.64 -11.01 0.44
C ARG A 56 5.37 -12.04 -0.64
N PHE A 57 6.03 -11.87 -1.77
CA PHE A 57 6.00 -12.75 -2.92
C PHE A 57 7.42 -13.10 -3.38
N ARG A 58 7.57 -14.30 -3.93
CA ARG A 58 8.86 -14.77 -4.47
C ARG A 58 9.09 -14.28 -5.90
N THR A 59 8.02 -13.96 -6.62
CA THR A 59 8.10 -13.50 -8.00
C THR A 59 7.31 -12.21 -8.22
N PHE A 60 7.75 -11.40 -9.20
CA PHE A 60 7.02 -10.20 -9.62
C PHE A 60 5.62 -10.53 -10.17
N GLY A 61 5.45 -11.67 -10.85
CA GLY A 61 4.17 -12.09 -11.41
C GLY A 61 3.11 -12.34 -10.34
N GLU A 62 3.48 -13.03 -9.25
CA GLU A 62 2.57 -13.25 -8.11
C GLU A 62 2.20 -11.92 -7.44
N ALA A 63 3.18 -11.02 -7.25
CA ALA A 63 2.94 -9.70 -6.68
C ALA A 63 1.98 -8.85 -7.56
N MET A 64 2.18 -8.82 -8.88
CA MET A 64 1.30 -8.07 -9.79
C MET A 64 -0.12 -8.65 -9.83
N SER A 65 -0.24 -9.98 -9.86
CA SER A 65 -1.54 -10.66 -9.78
C SER A 65 -2.25 -10.26 -8.49
N ARG A 66 -1.56 -10.35 -7.35
CA ARG A 66 -2.14 -9.97 -6.05
C ARG A 66 -2.53 -8.50 -5.99
N GLU A 67 -1.69 -7.60 -6.49
CA GLU A 67 -1.99 -6.17 -6.55
C GLU A 67 -3.29 -5.90 -7.34
N TRP A 68 -3.47 -6.58 -8.46
CA TRP A 68 -4.68 -6.51 -9.28
C TRP A 68 -5.93 -7.00 -8.53
N HIS A 69 -5.80 -8.11 -7.78
CA HIS A 69 -6.87 -8.62 -6.91
C HIS A 69 -7.21 -7.62 -5.81
N LEU A 70 -6.21 -7.09 -5.08
CA LEU A 70 -6.41 -6.12 -4.01
C LEU A 70 -7.04 -4.82 -4.50
N LYS A 71 -6.68 -4.33 -5.69
CA LYS A 71 -7.30 -3.15 -6.30
C LYS A 71 -8.80 -3.32 -6.50
N ARG A 72 -9.25 -4.53 -6.85
CA ARG A 72 -10.66 -4.89 -7.08
C ARG A 72 -11.39 -5.30 -5.81
N ASP A 73 -10.70 -5.75 -4.79
CA ASP A 73 -11.30 -6.16 -3.52
C ASP A 73 -11.72 -4.94 -2.67
N ARG A 74 -12.91 -4.42 -2.98
CA ARG A 74 -13.50 -3.29 -2.26
C ARG A 74 -13.83 -3.63 -0.81
N LYS A 75 -14.15 -4.90 -0.52
CA LYS A 75 -14.53 -5.34 0.84
C LYS A 75 -13.31 -5.30 1.75
N LEU A 76 -12.22 -5.93 1.32
CA LEU A 76 -10.96 -5.92 2.06
C LEU A 76 -10.43 -4.49 2.22
N ARG A 77 -10.45 -3.68 1.15
CA ARG A 77 -10.01 -2.28 1.23
C ARG A 77 -10.83 -1.46 2.22
N LYS A 78 -12.16 -1.67 2.29
CA LYS A 78 -13.02 -1.00 3.27
C LYS A 78 -12.68 -1.44 4.70
N MET A 79 -12.45 -2.74 4.92
CA MET A 79 -12.04 -3.27 6.22
C MET A 79 -10.68 -2.69 6.67
N LEU A 80 -9.69 -2.66 5.78
CA LEU A 80 -8.36 -2.10 6.05
C LEU A 80 -8.40 -0.58 6.29
N ALA A 81 -9.35 0.11 5.66
CA ALA A 81 -9.61 1.53 5.91
C ALA A 81 -10.24 1.79 7.29
N GLY A 82 -10.60 0.76 8.07
CA GLY A 82 -11.26 0.92 9.38
C GLY A 82 -12.78 1.07 9.28
N GLY A 83 -13.38 0.76 8.13
CA GLY A 83 -14.82 0.67 8.00
C GLY A 83 -15.32 -0.68 8.54
N VAL A 84 -15.71 -0.69 9.82
CA VAL A 84 -16.60 -1.71 10.40
C VAL A 84 -18.02 -1.48 9.87
#